data_AF-A0A536EHY7-F1
#
_entry.id   AF-A0A536EHY7-F1
#
_cell.length_a   1.000
_cell.length_b   1.000
_cell.length_c   1.000
_cell.angle_alpha   90.00
_cell.angle_beta   90.00
_cell.angle_gamma   90.00
#
_symmetry.space_group_name_H-M   'P 1'
#
loop_
_entity.id
_entity.type
_entity.pdbx_description
1 polymer ?
#
loop_
_entity_poly.entity_id
_entity_poly.type
_entity_poly.pdbx_seq_one_letter_code
_entity_poly.pdbx_strand_id
1 'polypeptide(L)' 'MGGIAMTETQFAFPDQQKEPLNDAAHVRNAIARFNQVEDVSDAERDRAWQRILAAAKKFDVEVSERSWRELSHGGKGR' A
#
# COMPACT_ATOMS: atom_id res chain seq x y z
N MET A 1 17.07 -15.21 13.32
CA MET A 1 15.60 -15.31 13.34
C MET A 1 15.11 -15.22 11.90
N GLY A 2 14.27 -16.17 11.48
CA GLY A 2 14.09 -16.58 10.09
C GLY A 2 13.52 -15.51 9.18
N GLY A 3 14.19 -15.32 8.03
CA GLY A 3 13.64 -14.60 6.89
C GLY A 3 12.52 -15.42 6.27
N ILE A 4 11.28 -15.00 6.51
CA ILE A 4 10.18 -15.36 5.63
C ILE A 4 10.41 -14.52 4.38
N ALA A 5 10.95 -15.13 3.33
CA ALA A 5 10.88 -14.55 1.99
C ALA A 5 9.40 -14.44 1.65
N MET A 6 8.80 -13.28 1.94
CA MET A 6 7.44 -12.99 1.55
C MET A 6 7.41 -13.01 0.04
N THR A 7 6.61 -13.90 -0.54
CA THR A 7 6.32 -13.88 -1.97
C THR A 7 5.89 -12.46 -2.34
N GLU A 8 6.68 -11.81 -3.17
CA GLU A 8 6.45 -10.42 -3.51
C GLU A 8 5.11 -10.33 -4.23
N THR A 9 4.15 -9.66 -3.59
CA THR A 9 2.84 -9.48 -4.21
C THR A 9 2.96 -8.36 -5.23
N GLN A 10 2.71 -8.65 -6.50
CA GLN A 10 2.82 -7.68 -7.59
C GLN A 10 1.85 -6.49 -7.44
N PHE A 11 0.75 -6.68 -6.70
CA PHE A 11 -0.33 -5.71 -6.52
C PHE A 11 -0.69 -5.55 -5.04
N ALA A 12 -1.11 -4.37 -4.62
CA ALA A 12 -1.64 -4.14 -3.27
C ALA A 12 -2.99 -4.87 -3.08
N PHE A 13 -3.79 -4.93 -4.16
CA PHE A 13 -5.07 -5.62 -4.26
C PHE A 13 -4.99 -6.72 -5.32
N PRO A 14 -4.56 -7.95 -4.97
CA PRO A 14 -4.27 -9.00 -5.96
C PRO A 14 -5.50 -9.48 -6.72
N ASP A 15 -6.62 -9.64 -6.03
CA ASP A 15 -7.86 -10.15 -6.62
C ASP A 15 -8.43 -9.17 -7.66
N GLN A 16 -8.22 -7.87 -7.44
CA GLN A 16 -8.62 -6.79 -8.34
C GLN A 16 -7.50 -6.37 -9.32
N GLN A 17 -6.28 -6.91 -9.16
CA GLN A 17 -5.07 -6.49 -9.87
C GLN A 17 -4.84 -4.97 -9.89
N LYS A 18 -5.17 -4.30 -8.77
CA LYS A 18 -5.05 -2.84 -8.61
C LYS A 18 -3.80 -2.48 -7.81
N GLU A 19 -3.27 -1.28 -8.09
CA GLU A 19 -2.11 -0.69 -7.41
C GLU A 19 -0.87 -1.60 -7.45
N PRO A 20 -0.18 -1.68 -8.61
CA PRO A 20 1.07 -2.42 -8.72
C PRO A 20 2.12 -1.95 -7.69
N LEU A 21 3.03 -2.84 -7.31
CA LEU A 21 4.05 -2.62 -6.28
C LEU A 21 5.45 -3.08 -6.72
N ASN A 22 5.72 -3.09 -8.03
CA ASN A 22 6.95 -3.63 -8.62
C ASN A 22 8.15 -2.67 -8.60
N ASP A 23 7.93 -1.38 -8.31
CA ASP A 23 9.00 -0.39 -8.15
C ASP A 23 8.58 0.77 -7.22
N ALA A 24 9.54 1.64 -6.91
CA ALA A 24 9.33 2.78 -6.02
C ALA A 24 8.25 3.76 -6.52
N ALA A 25 8.12 3.96 -7.83
CA ALA A 25 7.14 4.89 -8.39
C ALA A 25 5.72 4.33 -8.22
N HIS A 26 5.55 3.04 -8.49
CA HIS A 26 4.31 2.32 -8.27
C HIS A 26 3.90 2.31 -6.79
N VAL A 27 4.84 2.10 -5.85
CA VAL A 27 4.56 2.18 -4.41
C VAL A 27 4.07 3.57 -4.00
N ARG A 28 4.73 4.64 -4.43
CA ARG A 28 4.30 6.02 -4.11
C ARG A 28 2.91 6.32 -4.68
N ASN A 29 2.64 5.88 -5.91
CA ASN A 29 1.33 6.03 -6.53
C ASN A 29 0.24 5.26 -5.76
N ALA A 30 0.54 4.04 -5.32
CA ALA A 30 -0.37 3.21 -4.53
C ALA A 30 -0.73 3.87 -3.19
N ILE A 31 0.23 4.51 -2.51
CA ILE A 31 -0.03 5.28 -1.29
C ILE A 31 -0.94 6.48 -1.60
N ALA A 32 -0.58 7.27 -2.61
CA ALA A 32 -1.31 8.50 -2.96
C ALA A 32 -2.75 8.23 -3.41
N ARG A 33 -3.01 7.08 -4.04
CA ARG A 33 -4.32 6.70 -4.59
C ARG A 33 -5.07 5.72 -3.72
N PHE A 34 -4.54 5.33 -2.57
CA PHE A 34 -5.11 4.26 -1.73
C PHE A 34 -6.60 4.46 -1.41
N ASN A 35 -7.01 5.70 -1.11
CA ASN A 35 -8.39 6.03 -0.79
C ASN A 35 -9.33 6.02 -2.01
N GLN A 36 -8.79 6.07 -3.23
CA GLN A 36 -9.55 6.03 -4.49
C GLN A 36 -9.91 4.60 -4.91
N VAL A 37 -9.34 3.58 -4.27
CA VAL A 37 -9.71 2.19 -4.55
C VAL A 37 -11.08 1.91 -3.96
N GLU A 38 -12.06 1.70 -4.83
CA GLU A 38 -13.44 1.33 -4.50
C GLU A 38 -13.68 -0.18 -4.61
N ASP A 39 -14.86 -0.63 -4.13
CA ASP A 39 -15.32 -2.03 -4.13
C ASP A 39 -14.41 -3.00 -3.36
N VAL A 40 -13.84 -2.53 -2.25
CA VAL A 40 -12.99 -3.33 -1.35
C VAL A 40 -13.41 -3.16 0.09
N SER A 41 -13.37 -4.24 0.85
CA SER A 41 -13.61 -4.24 2.30
C SER A 41 -12.46 -3.61 3.08
N ASP A 42 -12.74 -3.15 4.31
CA ASP A 42 -11.72 -2.69 5.24
C ASP A 42 -10.62 -3.74 5.48
N ALA A 43 -10.98 -5.02 5.53
CA ALA A 43 -10.02 -6.12 5.69
C ALA A 43 -9.13 -6.32 4.45
N GLU A 44 -9.63 -6.01 3.25
CA GLU A 44 -8.79 -5.95 2.04
C GLU A 44 -7.88 -4.72 2.06
N ARG A 45 -8.38 -3.56 2.50
CA ARG A 45 -7.55 -2.35 2.68
C ARG A 45 -6.43 -2.60 3.70
N ASP A 46 -6.72 -3.21 4.84
CA ASP A 46 -5.70 -3.53 5.85
C ASP A 46 -4.59 -4.42 5.26
N ARG A 47 -4.97 -5.48 4.52
CA ARG A 47 -4.01 -6.37 3.83
C ARG A 47 -3.23 -5.65 2.74
N ALA A 48 -3.88 -4.79 1.96
CA ALA A 48 -3.23 -4.00 0.92
C ALA A 48 -2.21 -3.01 1.51
N TRP A 49 -2.55 -2.35 2.61
CA TRP A 49 -1.65 -1.43 3.30
C TRP A 49 -0.40 -2.14 3.82
N GLN A 50 -0.53 -3.33 4.39
CA GLN A 50 0.64 -4.14 4.81
C GLN A 50 1.56 -4.48 3.63
N ARG A 51 1.01 -4.81 2.46
CA ARG A 51 1.79 -5.07 1.25
C ARG A 51 2.52 -3.82 0.76
N ILE A 52 1.85 -2.67 0.78
CA ILE A 52 2.44 -1.38 0.43
C ILE A 52 3.61 -1.05 1.36
N LEU A 53 3.46 -1.22 2.67
CA LEU A 53 4.56 -0.98 3.63
C LEU A 53 5.75 -1.92 3.40
N ALA A 54 5.49 -3.19 3.09
CA ALA A 54 6.54 -4.15 2.76
C ALA A 54 7.30 -3.75 1.48
N ALA A 55 6.57 -3.34 0.44
CA ALA A 55 7.16 -2.85 -0.81
C ALA A 55 7.91 -1.52 -0.61
N ALA A 56 7.36 -0.61 0.19
CA ALA A 56 8.00 0.66 0.52
C ALA A 56 9.36 0.44 1.20
N LYS A 57 9.42 -0.48 2.18
CA LYS A 57 10.68 -0.88 2.80
C LYS A 57 11.67 -1.47 1.80
N LYS A 58 11.20 -2.27 0.85
CA LYS A 58 12.05 -2.88 -0.19
C LYS A 58 12.65 -1.83 -1.13
N PHE A 59 11.85 -0.85 -1.54
CA PHE A 59 12.22 0.16 -2.52
C PHE A 59 12.70 1.48 -1.91
N ASP A 60 12.94 1.50 -0.60
CA ASP A 60 13.38 2.68 0.16
C ASP A 60 12.46 3.90 -0.07
N VAL A 61 11.15 3.65 -0.02
CA VAL A 61 10.10 4.68 -0.06
C VAL A 61 9.70 4.99 1.38
N GLU A 62 9.84 6.25 1.78
CA GLU A 62 9.39 6.73 3.07
C GLU A 62 7.85 6.82 3.11
N VAL A 63 7.26 6.34 4.21
CA VAL A 63 5.82 6.41 4.48
C VAL A 63 5.63 6.96 5.88
N SER A 64 5.00 8.13 5.99
CA SER A 64 4.74 8.79 7.27
C SER A 64 3.55 8.19 8.01
N GLU A 65 2.58 7.66 7.28
CA GLU A 65 1.33 7.14 7.83
C GLU A 65 1.52 5.73 8.38
N ARG A 66 1.01 5.50 9.58
CA ARG A 66 1.05 4.18 10.22
C ARG A 66 -0.13 3.32 9.80
N SER A 67 -1.22 3.94 9.37
CA SER A 67 -2.44 3.29 8.91
C SER A 67 -3.04 4.05 7.74
N TRP A 68 -3.59 3.32 6.78
CA TRP A 68 -4.35 3.92 5.68
C TRP A 68 -5.53 4.78 6.16
N ARG A 69 -6.03 4.55 7.38
CA ARG A 69 -7.09 5.39 7.98
C ARG A 69 -6.62 6.83 8.23
N GLU A 70 -5.32 7.04 8.44
CA GLU A 70 -4.71 8.37 8.56
C GLU A 70 -4.76 9.11 7.21
N LEU A 71 -4.69 8.39 6.08
CA LEU A 71 -4.81 8.98 4.74
C LEU A 71 -6.20 9.61 4.49
N SER A 72 -7.28 9.02 5.04
CA SER A 72 -8.64 9.56 4.85
C SER A 72 -8.88 10.87 5.62
N HIS A 73 -8.06 11.18 6.63
CA HIS A 73 -8.17 12.38 7.45
C HIS A 73 -7.25 13.52 6.98
N GLY A 74 -6.32 13.23 6.06
CA GLY A 74 -5.32 14.17 5.55
C GLY A 74 -5.80 15.18 4.51
N GLY A 75 -7.09 15.17 4.15
CA GLY A 75 -7.69 16.07 3.15
C GLY A 75 -7.87 17.53 3.60
N LYS A 76 -6.97 18.10 4.41
CA LYS A 76 -7.00 19.53 4.75
C LYS A 76 -5.62 20.20 4.62
N GLY A 77 -5.45 20.91 3.51
CA GLY A 77 -4.33 21.82 3.22
C GLY A 77 -3.24 21.15 2.37
N ARG A 78 -2.91 21.63 1.18
CA ARG A 78 -2.80 23.02 0.71
C ARG A 78 -3.15 23.13 -0.77
#